data_AF-A0A931VA25-F1
#
_entry.id   AF-A0A931VA25-F1
#
_cell.length_a   1.000
_cell.length_b   1.000
_cell.length_c   1.000
_cell.angle_alpha   90.00
_cell.angle_beta   90.00
_cell.angle_gamma   90.00
#
_symmetry.space_group_name_H-M   'P 1'
#
loop_
_entity.id
_entity.type
_entity.pdbx_description
1 polymer ?
#
loop_
_entity_poly.entity_id
_entity_poly.type
_entity_poly.pdbx_seq_one_letter_code
_entity_poly.pdbx_strand_id
1 'polypeptide(L)'
;MKAKRKVSTALLKEQLFLESLARRCPQDVEVLKALGDLYTRTGSYAEGLAADLALVRLCPREPLVWYNLACSHALLQRFDEALAALEQAIALGYRDARWIRRDRDLAALKKDKRFIALLERLAREMKKVQA
;
A
#
# COMPACT_ATOMS: atom_id res chain seq x y z
N MET A 1 25.44 1.10 -4.59
CA MET A 1 24.75 -0.17 -4.26
C MET A 1 23.86 0.07 -3.03
N LYS A 2 22.53 -0.07 -3.14
CA LYS A 2 21.65 0.01 -1.96
C LYS A 2 21.85 -1.28 -1.16
N ALA A 3 22.29 -1.17 0.10
CA ALA A 3 22.38 -2.32 0.99
C ALA A 3 21.01 -3.01 1.06
N LYS A 4 20.90 -4.26 0.61
CA LYS A 4 19.72 -5.08 0.89
C LYS A 4 19.64 -5.16 2.42
N ARG A 5 18.56 -4.63 3.01
CA ARG A 5 18.32 -4.78 4.45
C ARG A 5 18.39 -6.27 4.76
N LYS A 6 19.32 -6.69 5.63
CA LYS A 6 19.32 -8.07 6.12
C LYS A 6 18.03 -8.27 6.90
N VAL A 7 17.16 -9.13 6.38
CA VAL A 7 15.96 -9.56 7.09
C VAL A 7 16.40 -10.34 8.32
N SER A 8 15.87 -9.99 9.49
CA SER A 8 16.24 -10.68 10.73
C SER A 8 15.61 -12.08 10.78
N THR A 9 16.26 -12.99 11.50
CA THR A 9 15.73 -14.34 11.74
C THR A 9 14.37 -14.31 12.46
N ALA A 10 14.14 -13.30 13.30
CA ALA A 10 12.85 -13.07 13.94
C ALA A 10 11.73 -12.76 12.93
N LEU A 11 12.02 -11.89 11.94
CA LEU A 11 11.04 -11.52 10.91
C LEU A 11 10.67 -12.70 10.00
N LEU A 12 11.63 -13.55 9.66
CA LEU A 12 11.36 -14.75 8.87
C LEU A 12 10.47 -15.74 9.63
N LYS A 13 10.67 -15.90 10.95
CA LYS A 13 9.81 -16.75 11.78
C LYS A 13 8.39 -16.21 11.87
N GLU A 14 8.25 -14.89 12.05
CA GLU A 14 6.96 -14.20 12.05
C GLU A 14 6.25 -14.37 10.71
N GLN A 15 6.97 -14.23 9.59
CA GLN A 15 6.43 -14.42 8.25
C GLN A 15 5.92 -15.83 8.04
N LEU A 16 6.71 -16.85 8.37
CA LEU A 16 6.30 -18.25 8.26
C LEU A 16 5.08 -18.57 9.13
N PHE A 17 4.99 -17.97 10.32
CA PHE A 17 3.84 -18.13 11.20
C PHE A 17 2.57 -17.56 10.56
N LEU A 18 2.62 -16.31 10.09
CA LEU A 18 1.49 -15.64 9.45
C LEU A 18 1.08 -16.34 8.13
N GLU A 19 2.03 -16.80 7.33
CA GLU A 19 1.75 -17.60 6.12
C GLU A 19 1.04 -18.92 6.45
N SER A 20 1.41 -19.56 7.56
CA SER A 20 0.73 -20.75 8.05
C SER A 20 -0.71 -20.46 8.49
N LEU A 21 -0.94 -19.32 9.12
CA LEU A 21 -2.30 -18.85 9.45
C LEU A 21 -3.10 -18.55 8.19
N ALA A 22 -2.54 -17.83 7.23
CA ALA A 22 -3.22 -17.51 5.97
C ALA A 22 -3.59 -18.77 5.18
N ARG A 23 -2.79 -19.84 5.24
CA ARG A 23 -3.18 -21.14 4.64
C ARG A 23 -4.42 -21.77 5.29
N ARG A 24 -4.64 -21.55 6.59
CA ARG A 24 -5.80 -22.07 7.32
C ARG A 24 -7.01 -21.16 7.21
N CYS A 25 -6.77 -19.85 7.18
CA CYS A 25 -7.77 -18.80 7.16
C CYS A 25 -7.43 -17.80 6.02
N PRO A 26 -7.61 -18.17 4.74
CA PRO A 26 -7.12 -17.38 3.60
C PRO A 26 -7.83 -16.06 3.36
N GLN A 27 -8.94 -15.80 4.06
CA GLN A 27 -9.71 -14.57 3.98
C GLN A 27 -9.72 -13.80 5.31
N ASP A 28 -8.88 -14.20 6.27
CA ASP A 28 -8.72 -13.46 7.51
C ASP A 28 -8.04 -12.12 7.22
N VAL A 29 -8.81 -11.04 7.34
CA VAL A 29 -8.40 -9.68 7.01
C VAL A 29 -7.21 -9.24 7.87
N GLU A 30 -7.17 -9.60 9.14
CA GLU A 30 -6.11 -9.18 10.05
C GLU A 30 -4.80 -9.91 9.74
N VAL A 31 -4.88 -11.21 9.42
CA VAL A 31 -3.72 -11.98 8.96
C VAL A 31 -3.18 -11.42 7.65
N LEU A 32 -4.06 -11.10 6.68
CA LEU A 32 -3.65 -10.53 5.40
C LEU A 32 -3.02 -9.14 5.55
N LYS A 33 -3.57 -8.27 6.43
CA LYS A 33 -2.98 -6.97 6.76
C LYS A 33 -1.58 -7.12 7.37
N ALA A 34 -1.43 -8.03 8.33
CA ALA A 34 -0.14 -8.32 8.95
C ALA A 34 0.89 -8.86 7.93
N LEU A 35 0.46 -9.72 7.00
CA LEU A 35 1.31 -10.22 5.92
C LEU A 35 1.73 -9.10 4.96
N GLY A 36 0.81 -8.24 4.52
CA GLY A 36 1.13 -7.11 3.64
C GLY A 36 2.22 -6.20 4.21
N ASP A 37 2.06 -5.82 5.48
CA ASP A 37 3.05 -5.02 6.22
C ASP A 37 4.42 -5.72 6.30
N LEU A 38 4.42 -7.01 6.61
CA LEU A 38 5.64 -7.79 6.75
C LEU A 38 6.34 -8.03 5.41
N TYR A 39 5.59 -8.26 4.34
CA TYR A 39 6.11 -8.40 2.98
C TYR A 39 6.79 -7.11 2.50
N THR A 40 6.20 -5.95 2.79
CA THR A 40 6.83 -4.66 2.51
C THR A 40 8.14 -4.48 3.28
N ARG A 41 8.18 -4.88 4.56
CA ARG A 41 9.38 -4.79 5.40
C ARG A 41 10.50 -5.76 4.98
N THR A 42 10.13 -6.94 4.49
CA THR A 42 11.07 -7.98 4.06
C THR A 42 11.53 -7.82 2.60
N GLY A 43 10.84 -6.99 1.81
CA GLY A 43 11.12 -6.76 0.40
C GLY A 43 10.43 -7.75 -0.54
N SER A 44 9.51 -8.56 -0.02
CA SER A 44 8.74 -9.58 -0.74
C SER A 44 7.51 -8.94 -1.39
N TYR A 45 7.74 -7.96 -2.26
CA TYR A 45 6.67 -7.06 -2.75
C TYR A 45 5.63 -7.78 -3.62
N ALA A 46 5.99 -8.88 -4.28
CA ALA A 46 5.04 -9.64 -5.10
C ALA A 46 3.98 -10.35 -4.23
N GLU A 47 4.42 -10.90 -3.11
CA GLU A 47 3.58 -11.51 -2.10
C GLU A 47 2.74 -10.45 -1.36
N GLY A 48 3.33 -9.30 -1.05
CA GLY A 48 2.62 -8.12 -0.53
C GLY A 48 1.49 -7.69 -1.44
N LEU A 49 1.76 -7.58 -2.75
CA LEU A 49 0.73 -7.26 -3.73
C LEU A 49 -0.40 -8.30 -3.75
N ALA A 50 -0.10 -9.59 -3.65
CA ALA A 50 -1.13 -10.63 -3.61
C ALA A 50 -2.04 -10.50 -2.37
N ALA A 51 -1.46 -10.18 -1.21
CA ALA A 51 -2.22 -9.90 0.00
C ALA A 51 -3.10 -8.65 -0.14
N ASP A 52 -2.56 -7.54 -0.65
CA ASP A 52 -3.32 -6.31 -0.87
C ASP A 52 -4.46 -6.50 -1.88
N LEU A 53 -4.23 -7.28 -2.96
CA LEU A 53 -5.28 -7.63 -3.92
C LEU A 53 -6.40 -8.46 -3.29
N ALA A 54 -6.08 -9.33 -2.32
CA ALA A 54 -7.11 -10.03 -1.54
C ALA A 54 -7.85 -9.06 -0.61
N LEU A 55 -7.13 -8.16 0.07
CA LEU A 55 -7.72 -7.17 0.97
C LEU A 55 -8.68 -6.21 0.27
N VAL A 56 -8.37 -5.72 -0.93
CA VAL A 56 -9.32 -4.85 -1.66
C VAL A 56 -10.57 -5.60 -2.12
N ARG A 57 -10.51 -6.93 -2.29
CA ARG A 57 -11.69 -7.75 -2.59
C ARG A 57 -12.56 -7.96 -1.35
N LEU A 58 -11.94 -8.14 -0.19
CA LEU A 58 -12.64 -8.36 1.09
C LEU A 58 -13.17 -7.05 1.70
N CYS A 59 -12.41 -5.97 1.57
CA CYS A 59 -12.68 -4.66 2.14
C CYS A 59 -12.74 -3.57 1.04
N PRO A 60 -13.62 -3.68 0.02
CA PRO A 60 -13.57 -2.81 -1.16
C PRO A 60 -13.86 -1.33 -0.87
N ARG A 61 -14.43 -1.01 0.29
CA ARG A 61 -14.75 0.35 0.73
C ARG A 61 -13.78 0.92 1.76
N GLU A 62 -12.78 0.16 2.19
CA GLU A 62 -11.80 0.63 3.16
C GLU A 62 -10.70 1.44 2.43
N PRO A 63 -10.54 2.75 2.67
CA PRO A 63 -9.60 3.57 1.89
C PRO A 63 -8.14 3.16 2.08
N LEU A 64 -7.82 2.65 3.27
CA LEU A 64 -6.45 2.26 3.64
C LEU A 64 -5.95 1.05 2.83
N VAL A 65 -6.80 0.06 2.52
CA VAL A 65 -6.37 -1.10 1.73
C VAL A 65 -6.05 -0.71 0.29
N TRP A 66 -6.78 0.26 -0.28
CA TRP A 66 -6.48 0.81 -1.60
C TRP A 66 -5.19 1.64 -1.60
N TYR A 67 -4.91 2.36 -0.52
CA TYR A 67 -3.65 3.07 -0.35
C TYR A 67 -2.46 2.10 -0.30
N ASN A 68 -2.56 1.02 0.48
CA ASN A 68 -1.51 0.00 0.58
C ASN A 68 -1.31 -0.70 -0.77
N LEU A 69 -2.39 -1.03 -1.49
CA LEU A 69 -2.32 -1.57 -2.84
C LEU A 69 -1.55 -0.63 -3.79
N ALA A 70 -1.76 0.69 -3.69
CA ALA A 70 -1.00 1.67 -4.47
C ALA A 70 0.51 1.63 -4.16
N CYS A 71 0.87 1.51 -2.87
CA CYS A 71 2.26 1.35 -2.45
C CYS A 71 2.88 0.07 -3.02
N SER A 72 2.19 -1.07 -2.92
CA SER A 72 2.64 -2.36 -3.47
C SER A 72 2.87 -2.30 -4.99
N HIS A 73 1.95 -1.68 -5.75
CA HIS A 73 2.14 -1.45 -7.18
C HIS A 73 3.33 -0.54 -7.48
N ALA A 74 3.51 0.55 -6.72
CA ALA A 74 4.61 1.49 -6.91
C ALA A 74 5.99 0.83 -6.64
N LEU A 75 6.09 0.00 -5.60
CA LEU A 75 7.29 -0.78 -5.28
C LEU A 75 7.66 -1.78 -6.38
N LEU A 76 6.67 -2.30 -7.09
CA LEU A 76 6.82 -3.18 -8.25
C LEU A 76 6.92 -2.42 -9.60
N GLN A 77 7.03 -1.09 -9.57
CA GLN A 77 7.11 -0.22 -10.75
C GLN A 77 5.90 -0.31 -11.70
N ARG A 78 4.74 -0.71 -11.19
CA ARG A 78 3.46 -0.75 -11.90
C ARG A 78 2.73 0.58 -11.71
N PHE A 79 3.24 1.63 -12.38
CA PHE A 79 2.89 3.00 -12.05
C PHE A 79 1.45 3.37 -12.38
N ASP A 80 0.88 2.81 -13.44
CA ASP A 80 -0.49 3.10 -13.84
C ASP A 80 -1.49 2.51 -12.84
N GLU A 81 -1.28 1.27 -12.42
CA GLU A 81 -2.08 0.60 -11.40
C GLU A 81 -1.91 1.25 -10.03
N ALA A 82 -0.70 1.71 -9.70
CA ALA A 82 -0.45 2.44 -8.45
C ALA A 82 -1.26 3.75 -8.40
N LEU A 83 -1.28 4.51 -9.49
CA LEU A 83 -2.05 5.75 -9.58
C LEU A 83 -3.56 5.48 -9.51
N ALA A 84 -4.05 4.45 -10.18
CA ALA A 84 -5.46 4.06 -10.13
C ALA A 84 -5.90 3.65 -8.71
N ALA A 85 -5.09 2.83 -8.02
CA ALA A 85 -5.36 2.45 -6.64
C ALA A 85 -5.32 3.64 -5.68
N LEU A 86 -4.36 4.56 -5.87
CA LEU A 86 -4.26 5.77 -5.05
C LEU A 86 -5.45 6.72 -5.28
N GLU A 87 -5.90 6.87 -6.53
CA GLU A 87 -7.11 7.62 -6.86
C GLU A 87 -8.34 7.00 -6.19
N GLN A 88 -8.47 5.67 -6.19
CA GLN A 88 -9.56 4.97 -5.51
C GLN A 88 -9.51 5.16 -3.99
N ALA A 89 -8.33 5.09 -3.37
CA ALA A 89 -8.15 5.38 -1.95
C ALA A 89 -8.65 6.79 -1.60
N ILE A 90 -8.29 7.78 -2.42
CA ILE A 90 -8.74 9.17 -2.26
C ILE A 90 -10.25 9.26 -2.49
N ALA A 91 -10.81 8.63 -3.51
CA ALA A 91 -12.25 8.64 -3.76
C ALA A 91 -13.04 8.09 -2.55
N LEU A 92 -12.51 7.06 -1.87
CA LEU A 92 -13.13 6.44 -0.70
C LEU A 92 -12.93 7.20 0.61
N GLY A 93 -12.10 8.24 0.64
CA GLY A 93 -11.94 9.09 1.83
C GLY A 93 -10.54 9.10 2.44
N TYR A 94 -9.52 8.54 1.80
CA TYR A 94 -8.14 8.70 2.24
C TYR A 94 -7.70 10.16 2.06
N ARG A 95 -7.35 10.88 3.14
CA ARG A 95 -7.10 12.33 3.13
C ARG A 95 -5.71 12.74 3.62
N ASP A 96 -4.81 11.80 3.94
CA ASP A 96 -3.47 12.17 4.41
C ASP A 96 -2.52 12.53 3.26
N ALA A 97 -2.75 13.68 2.63
CA ALA A 97 -1.91 14.19 1.56
C ALA A 97 -0.45 14.44 1.98
N ARG A 98 -0.21 14.70 3.27
CA ARG A 98 1.15 14.90 3.80
C ARG A 98 1.90 13.58 3.84
N TRP A 99 1.23 12.51 4.29
CA TRP A 99 1.78 11.17 4.27
C TRP A 99 2.08 10.70 2.84
N ILE A 100 1.11 10.77 1.92
CA ILE A 100 1.30 10.34 0.52
C ILE A 100 2.54 10.99 -0.11
N ARG A 101 2.77 12.29 0.13
CA ARG A 101 3.91 13.02 -0.42
C ARG A 101 5.26 12.57 0.16
N ARG A 102 5.28 12.12 1.41
CA ARG A 102 6.51 11.73 2.12
C ARG A 102 6.81 10.25 2.04
N ASP A 103 5.80 9.42 1.81
CA ASP A 103 5.96 7.97 1.70
C ASP A 103 7.05 7.62 0.68
N ARG A 104 7.89 6.67 1.08
CA ARG A 104 9.03 6.20 0.31
C ARG A 104 8.63 5.15 -0.72
N ASP A 105 7.53 4.44 -0.48
CA ASP A 105 7.02 3.42 -1.38
C ASP A 105 6.49 4.05 -2.67
N LEU A 106 5.95 5.27 -2.54
CA LEU A 106 5.49 6.10 -3.66
C LEU A 106 6.59 6.99 -4.25
N ALA A 107 7.86 6.84 -3.85
CA ALA A 107 8.94 7.71 -4.29
C ALA A 107 9.14 7.77 -5.81
N ALA A 108 8.90 6.65 -6.51
CA ALA A 108 9.00 6.57 -7.96
C ALA A 108 7.94 7.44 -8.68
N LEU A 109 6.77 7.66 -8.04
CA LEU A 109 5.65 8.41 -8.61
C LEU A 109 5.80 9.93 -8.44
N LYS A 110 6.70 10.40 -7.56
CA LYS A 110 6.78 11.84 -7.18
C LYS A 110 7.09 12.79 -8.34
N LYS A 111 7.64 12.28 -9.44
CA LYS A 111 7.91 13.04 -10.66
C LYS A 111 6.83 12.87 -11.75
N ASP A 112 5.89 11.96 -11.55
CA ASP A 112 4.79 11.75 -12.49
C ASP A 112 3.80 12.92 -12.38
N LYS A 113 3.50 13.56 -13.52
CA LYS A 113 2.60 14.71 -13.59
C LYS A 113 1.19 14.35 -13.08
N ARG A 114 0.74 13.11 -13.28
CA ARG A 114 -0.56 12.61 -12.82
C ARG A 114 -0.60 12.52 -11.30
N PHE A 115 0.48 12.04 -10.67
CA PHE A 115 0.61 12.00 -9.22
C PHE A 115 0.56 13.40 -8.60
N ILE A 116 1.28 14.35 -9.20
CA ILE A 116 1.30 15.75 -8.76
C ILE A 116 -0.10 16.35 -8.85
N ALA A 117 -0.76 16.20 -10.01
CA ALA A 117 -2.11 16.70 -10.23
C ALA A 117 -3.13 16.09 -9.25
N LEU A 118 -3.01 14.80 -8.95
CA LEU A 118 -3.85 14.10 -7.98
C LEU A 118 -3.72 14.70 -6.57
N LEU A 119 -2.50 14.98 -6.11
CA LEU A 119 -2.25 15.59 -4.80
C LEU A 119 -2.71 17.05 -4.74
N GLU A 120 -2.56 17.80 -5.82
CA GLU A 120 -3.10 19.16 -5.90
C GLU A 120 -4.63 19.17 -5.83
N ARG A 121 -5.30 18.24 -6.51
CA ARG A 121 -6.75 18.05 -6.44
C ARG A 121 -7.19 17.75 -5.00
N LEU A 122 -6.55 16.77 -4.37
CA LEU A 122 -6.81 16.39 -2.97
C LEU A 122 -6.64 17.59 -2.03
N ALA A 123 -5.56 18.36 -2.17
CA ALA A 123 -5.30 19.54 -1.34
C ALA A 123 -6.37 20.64 -1.52
N ARG A 124 -6.87 20.85 -2.75
CA ARG A 124 -7.97 21.80 -3.01
C ARG A 124 -9.28 21.33 -2.38
N GLU A 125 -9.60 20.04 -2.50
CA GLU A 125 -10.81 19.46 -1.92
C GLU A 125 -10.81 19.59 -0.38
N MET A 126 -9.70 19.28 0.27
CA MET A 126 -9.58 19.39 1.73
C MET A 126 -9.77 20.82 2.24
N LYS A 127 -9.33 21.84 1.47
CA LYS A 127 -9.57 23.25 1.81
C LYS A 127 -11.04 23.65 1.71
N LYS A 128 -11.79 23.08 0.76
CA LYS A 128 -13.23 23.37 0.59
C LYS A 128 -14.08 22.79 1.72
N VAL A 129 -13.67 21.66 2.31
CA VAL A 129 -14.41 21.03 3.42
C VAL A 129 -14.20 21.76 4.75
N GLN A 130 -13.12 22.55 4.86
CA GLN A 130 -12.76 23.29 6.08
C GLN A 130 -13.25 24.75 6.07
N ALA A 131 -13.89 25.19 4.99
CA ALA A 131 -14.46 26.53 4.82
C ALA A 131 -15.98 26.47 4.96
#